data_AF-A0ABD5LZM0-F1
#
_entry.id   AF-A0ABD5LZM0-F1
#
_cell.length_a   1.000
_cell.length_b   1.000
_cell.length_c   1.000
_cell.angle_alpha   90.00
_cell.angle_beta   90.00
_cell.angle_gamma   90.00
#
_symmetry.space_group_name_H-M   'P 1'
#
loop_
_entity.id
_entity.type
_entity.pdbx_description
1 polymer ?
#
loop_
_entity_poly.entity_id
_entity_poly.type
_entity_poly.pdbx_seq_one_letter_code
_entity_poly.pdbx_strand_id
1 'polypeptide(L)'
;MTDHRPPPADTRADTTAAADRTETSPDGPEKSSEAPIAVLQVEPDKRSAELLEAFASRHTDRVRVRSVESLAAALDALEAGVEVAGERVAVDCVVTEQLLPDGDGLDLTERLRGAGSGLPVVFHTTCPGDEREAAAFGAGADAYFEKGADRGRYDAILDRIRALVEERRGRAGDARGATVATPRTPDSTLASLRSEE
;
A
#
# COMPACT_ATOMS: atom_id res chain seq x y z
N MET A 1 24.54 79.26 8.07
CA MET A 1 24.08 79.03 9.46
C MET A 1 23.48 77.64 9.46
N THR A 2 24.05 76.58 10.00
CA THR A 2 25.22 76.32 10.85
C THR A 2 25.44 74.80 10.62
N ASP A 3 26.60 74.37 10.10
CA ASP A 3 27.73 73.79 10.87
C ASP A 3 27.34 72.46 11.55
N HIS A 4 28.14 71.40 11.66
CA HIS A 4 29.55 71.14 11.41
C HIS A 4 29.75 69.60 11.37
N ARG A 5 30.98 69.21 11.01
CA ARG A 5 31.58 67.88 10.75
C ARG A 5 31.34 66.67 11.71
N PRO A 6 31.66 65.44 11.23
CA PRO A 6 31.68 64.11 11.93
C PRO A 6 33.01 63.94 12.76
N PRO A 7 33.51 62.78 13.31
CA PRO A 7 33.28 61.30 13.11
C PRO A 7 33.40 60.45 14.44
N PRO A 8 34.11 59.28 14.57
CA PRO A 8 33.93 57.90 14.07
C PRO A 8 33.80 56.78 15.18
N ALA A 9 33.53 55.54 14.70
CA ALA A 9 33.92 54.16 15.09
C ALA A 9 34.21 53.66 16.54
N ASP A 10 33.70 52.43 16.75
CA ASP A 10 34.16 51.29 17.58
C ASP A 10 34.13 51.34 19.11
N THR A 11 33.43 50.35 19.72
CA THR A 11 33.90 49.56 20.87
C THR A 11 33.11 48.24 20.97
N ARG A 12 33.83 47.12 21.04
CA ARG A 12 33.36 45.76 21.36
C ARG A 12 33.19 45.57 22.87
N ALA A 13 32.26 44.71 23.31
CA ALA A 13 32.47 43.78 24.43
C ALA A 13 31.39 42.68 24.51
N ASP A 14 31.89 41.45 24.68
CA ASP A 14 31.24 40.16 24.97
C ASP A 14 30.30 40.14 26.19
N THR A 15 29.52 39.06 26.36
CA THR A 15 29.70 38.04 27.44
C THR A 15 28.48 37.10 27.60
N THR A 16 28.69 35.80 27.32
CA THR A 16 28.10 34.56 27.95
C THR A 16 26.58 34.27 27.74
N ALA A 17 26.04 33.05 27.78
CA ALA A 17 26.46 31.78 28.37
C ALA A 17 25.75 30.57 27.72
N ALA A 18 26.47 29.44 27.72
CA ALA A 18 26.04 28.07 27.97
C ALA A 18 24.90 27.40 27.16
N ALA A 19 25.30 26.26 26.58
CA ALA A 19 24.48 25.20 26.06
C ALA A 19 23.48 24.64 27.08
N ASP A 20 22.29 24.27 26.60
CA ASP A 20 21.65 23.05 27.10
C ASP A 20 21.05 22.25 25.95
N ARG A 21 21.32 20.96 26.01
CA ARG A 21 20.87 19.93 25.08
C ARG A 21 19.49 19.53 25.53
N THR A 22 18.49 19.77 24.69
CA THR A 22 17.30 18.92 24.68
C THR A 22 17.17 18.34 23.29
N GLU A 23 17.84 17.20 23.13
CA GLU A 23 17.44 16.13 22.24
C GLU A 23 15.92 16.00 22.31
N THR A 24 15.22 16.39 21.24
CA THR A 24 13.86 15.89 21.01
C THR A 24 14.03 14.74 20.04
N SER A 25 13.91 13.54 20.59
CA SER A 25 14.00 12.25 19.92
C SER A 25 13.22 12.22 18.60
N PRO A 26 13.74 11.53 17.57
CA PRO A 26 12.96 11.13 16.42
C PRO A 26 12.22 9.84 16.80
N ASP A 27 11.06 9.95 17.44
CA ASP A 27 10.19 8.79 17.58
C ASP A 27 8.73 9.19 17.40
N GLY A 28 8.33 9.20 16.13
CA GLY A 28 6.94 9.13 15.71
C GLY A 28 6.83 8.01 14.67
N PRO A 29 5.98 7.00 14.87
CA PRO A 29 5.79 5.94 13.88
C PRO A 29 4.83 6.46 12.79
N GLU A 30 5.25 7.44 11.98
CA GLU A 30 4.39 7.99 10.92
C GLU A 30 5.12 8.14 9.58
N LYS A 31 5.55 7.00 9.01
CA LYS A 31 6.07 6.93 7.62
C LYS A 31 5.51 5.75 6.82
N SER A 32 4.57 4.99 7.37
CA SER A 32 4.00 3.81 6.67
C SER A 32 2.82 4.17 5.75
N SER A 33 2.26 5.38 5.87
CA SER A 33 1.10 5.84 5.09
C SER A 33 1.47 6.60 3.80
N GLU A 34 2.72 7.00 3.61
CA GLU A 34 3.11 7.91 2.52
C GLU A 34 3.68 7.20 1.28
N ALA A 35 4.07 5.92 1.42
CA ALA A 35 4.60 5.13 0.31
C ALA A 35 3.54 4.94 -0.79
N PRO A 36 3.93 5.05 -2.08
CA PRO A 36 3.01 4.86 -3.19
C PRO A 36 2.41 3.44 -3.15
N ILE A 37 1.17 3.34 -3.62
CA ILE A 37 0.43 2.10 -3.79
C ILE A 37 0.76 1.59 -5.20
N ALA A 38 1.47 0.47 -5.28
CA ALA A 38 1.80 -0.19 -6.52
C ALA A 38 0.62 -1.07 -6.98
N VAL A 39 -0.03 -0.69 -8.07
CA VAL A 39 -1.17 -1.40 -8.64
C VAL A 39 -0.75 -2.13 -9.90
N LEU A 40 -0.96 -3.45 -9.95
CA LEU A 40 -0.82 -4.24 -11.16
C LEU A 40 -2.17 -4.28 -11.88
N GLN A 41 -2.26 -3.72 -13.07
CA GLN A 41 -3.42 -3.83 -13.94
C GLN A 41 -3.21 -4.98 -14.94
N VAL A 42 -4.15 -5.93 -14.99
CA VAL A 42 -4.15 -7.04 -15.95
C VAL A 42 -5.24 -6.78 -16.98
N GLU A 43 -4.83 -6.29 -18.14
CA GLU A 43 -5.71 -5.70 -19.15
C GLU A 43 -5.19 -5.96 -20.57
N PRO A 44 -5.87 -6.80 -21.38
CA PRO A 44 -5.45 -7.05 -22.76
C PRO A 44 -5.76 -5.89 -23.72
N ASP A 45 -6.76 -5.05 -23.44
CA ASP A 45 -7.04 -3.89 -24.28
C ASP A 45 -6.14 -2.70 -23.91
N LYS A 46 -5.16 -2.41 -24.78
CA LYS A 46 -4.17 -1.35 -24.55
C LYS A 46 -4.79 0.01 -24.29
N ARG A 47 -5.92 0.33 -24.94
CA ARG A 47 -6.60 1.62 -24.71
C ARG A 47 -7.18 1.67 -23.29
N SER A 48 -7.84 0.60 -22.85
CA SER A 48 -8.37 0.50 -21.49
C SER A 48 -7.26 0.56 -20.43
N ALA A 49 -6.13 -0.11 -20.70
CA ALA A 49 -4.93 -0.06 -19.84
C ALA A 49 -4.42 1.37 -19.69
N GLU A 50 -4.18 2.04 -20.82
CA GLU A 50 -3.70 3.43 -20.86
C GLU A 50 -4.67 4.40 -20.17
N LEU A 51 -5.98 4.17 -20.24
CA LEU A 51 -6.96 5.05 -19.61
C LEU A 51 -6.86 5.03 -18.09
N LEU A 52 -6.82 3.85 -17.45
CA LEU A 52 -6.71 3.77 -15.99
C LEU A 52 -5.35 4.31 -15.52
N GLU A 53 -4.26 3.94 -16.20
CA GLU A 53 -2.91 4.41 -15.85
C GLU A 53 -2.78 5.94 -16.00
N ALA A 54 -3.27 6.51 -17.10
CA ALA A 54 -3.25 7.94 -17.33
C ALA A 54 -4.18 8.69 -16.37
N PHE A 55 -5.33 8.10 -16.02
CA PHE A 55 -6.24 8.68 -15.04
C PHE A 55 -5.59 8.72 -13.66
N ALA A 56 -5.06 7.60 -13.17
CA ALA A 56 -4.36 7.53 -11.89
C ALA A 56 -3.22 8.54 -11.81
N SER A 57 -2.35 8.56 -12.82
CA SER A 57 -1.18 9.45 -12.86
C SER A 57 -1.54 10.94 -12.84
N ARG A 58 -2.70 11.32 -13.39
CA ARG A 58 -3.15 12.73 -13.42
C ARG A 58 -3.82 13.17 -12.13
N HIS A 59 -4.48 12.26 -11.41
CA HIS A 59 -5.30 12.62 -10.25
C HIS A 59 -4.62 12.34 -8.92
N THR A 60 -3.54 11.56 -8.90
CA THR A 60 -2.89 11.18 -7.64
C THR A 60 -1.45 10.73 -7.78
N ASP A 61 -0.59 11.20 -6.87
CA ASP A 61 0.77 10.68 -6.74
C ASP A 61 0.85 9.39 -5.91
N ARG A 62 -0.19 9.10 -5.12
CA ARG A 62 -0.26 7.93 -4.24
C ARG A 62 -0.50 6.61 -4.94
N VAL A 63 -1.04 6.58 -6.17
CA VAL A 63 -1.36 5.32 -6.86
C VAL A 63 -0.55 5.26 -8.14
N ARG A 64 0.23 4.18 -8.30
CA ARG A 64 1.09 3.94 -9.46
C ARG A 64 0.65 2.64 -10.13
N VAL A 65 0.03 2.77 -11.30
CA VAL A 65 -0.51 1.64 -12.06
C VAL A 65 0.55 1.16 -13.05
N ARG A 66 0.70 -0.17 -13.14
CA ARG A 66 1.51 -0.85 -14.15
C ARG A 66 0.69 -1.92 -14.82
N SER A 67 0.66 -1.89 -16.15
CA SER A 67 -0.22 -2.74 -16.94
C SER A 67 0.52 -3.92 -17.56
N VAL A 68 -0.12 -5.07 -17.55
CA VAL A 68 0.26 -6.29 -18.27
C VAL A 68 -0.94 -6.82 -19.04
N GLU A 69 -0.72 -7.56 -20.14
CA GLU A 69 -1.80 -7.93 -21.07
C GLU A 69 -2.34 -9.35 -20.88
N SER A 70 -1.75 -10.15 -19.99
CA SER A 70 -2.06 -11.58 -19.85
C SER A 70 -1.94 -12.09 -18.42
N LEU A 71 -2.57 -13.24 -18.15
CA LEU A 71 -2.50 -13.95 -16.89
C LEU A 71 -1.07 -14.37 -16.56
N ALA A 72 -0.34 -14.92 -17.54
CA ALA A 72 1.06 -15.31 -17.34
C ALA A 72 1.93 -14.12 -16.92
N ALA A 73 1.82 -12.99 -17.60
CA ALA A 73 2.57 -11.78 -17.27
C ALA A 73 2.17 -11.20 -15.90
N ALA A 74 0.91 -11.37 -15.49
CA ALA A 74 0.47 -10.97 -14.16
C ALA A 74 1.14 -11.80 -13.07
N LEU A 75 1.23 -13.13 -13.24
CA LEU A 75 1.89 -14.01 -12.28
C LEU A 75 3.39 -13.70 -12.17
N ASP A 76 4.07 -13.50 -13.30
CA ASP A 76 5.48 -13.09 -13.33
C ASP A 76 5.70 -11.76 -12.57
N ALA A 77 4.82 -10.77 -12.80
CA ALA A 77 4.89 -9.47 -12.12
C ALA A 77 4.55 -9.55 -10.62
N LEU A 78 3.68 -10.46 -10.21
CA LEU A 78 3.35 -10.69 -8.80
C LEU A 78 4.53 -11.30 -8.03
N GLU A 79 5.29 -12.18 -8.67
CA GLU A 79 6.49 -12.79 -8.10
C GLU A 79 7.69 -11.83 -8.11
N ALA A 80 7.97 -11.22 -9.26
CA ALA A 80 9.14 -10.36 -9.44
C ALA A 80 8.95 -8.95 -8.85
N GLY A 81 7.71 -8.49 -8.71
CA GLY A 81 7.37 -7.11 -8.44
C GLY A 81 7.29 -6.24 -9.70
N VAL A 82 6.89 -4.99 -9.52
CA VAL A 82 6.71 -4.00 -10.59
C VAL A 82 7.61 -2.79 -10.40
N GLU A 83 7.97 -2.13 -11.51
CA GLU A 83 8.80 -0.92 -11.48
C GLU A 83 7.97 0.32 -11.11
N VAL A 84 8.26 0.92 -9.96
CA VAL A 84 7.65 2.16 -9.49
C VAL A 84 8.76 3.12 -9.08
N ALA A 85 8.78 4.32 -9.66
CA ALA A 85 9.78 5.36 -9.38
C ALA A 85 11.26 4.92 -9.52
N GLY A 86 11.53 3.92 -10.36
CA GLY A 86 12.88 3.40 -10.60
C GLY A 86 13.32 2.29 -9.64
N GLU A 87 12.41 1.81 -8.79
CA GLU A 87 12.63 0.68 -7.89
C GLU A 87 11.63 -0.43 -8.18
N ARG A 88 12.09 -1.68 -8.01
CA ARG A 88 11.22 -2.85 -8.08
C ARG A 88 10.55 -3.09 -6.73
N VAL A 89 9.23 -3.00 -6.71
CA VAL A 89 8.41 -3.09 -5.50
C VAL A 89 7.36 -4.19 -5.61
N ALA A 90 6.97 -4.74 -4.47
CA ALA A 90 5.88 -5.69 -4.42
C ALA A 90 4.54 -5.01 -4.79
N VAL A 91 3.64 -5.78 -5.40
CA VAL A 91 2.31 -5.31 -5.75
C VAL A 91 1.46 -5.15 -4.50
N ASP A 92 0.82 -4.00 -4.34
CA ASP A 92 -0.09 -3.70 -3.24
C ASP A 92 -1.55 -4.07 -3.54
N CYS A 93 -1.95 -4.04 -4.81
CA CYS A 93 -3.30 -4.34 -5.29
C CYS A 93 -3.26 -4.82 -6.75
N VAL A 94 -4.15 -5.75 -7.11
CA VAL A 94 -4.39 -6.15 -8.50
C VAL A 94 -5.70 -5.54 -8.99
N VAL A 95 -5.70 -5.00 -10.21
CA VAL A 95 -6.90 -4.65 -10.96
C VAL A 95 -6.94 -5.56 -12.18
N THR A 96 -7.94 -6.42 -12.33
CA THR A 96 -7.99 -7.41 -13.41
C THR A 96 -9.24 -7.28 -14.27
N GLU A 97 -9.06 -7.41 -15.58
CA GLU A 97 -10.14 -7.84 -16.47
C GLU A 97 -10.47 -9.32 -16.18
N GLN A 98 -11.73 -9.72 -16.41
CA GLN A 98 -12.16 -11.11 -16.24
C GLN A 98 -11.67 -11.97 -17.40
N LEU A 99 -11.86 -11.51 -18.64
CA LEU A 99 -11.45 -12.26 -19.82
C LEU A 99 -10.03 -11.88 -20.25
N LEU A 100 -9.09 -12.81 -20.09
CA LEU A 100 -7.69 -12.66 -20.48
C LEU A 100 -7.37 -13.57 -21.68
N PRO A 101 -6.36 -13.23 -22.50
CA PRO A 101 -6.03 -13.99 -23.71
C PRO A 101 -5.58 -15.43 -23.43
N ASP A 102 -5.08 -15.70 -22.23
CA ASP A 102 -4.49 -16.96 -21.79
C ASP A 102 -5.14 -17.52 -20.51
N GLY A 103 -6.29 -16.99 -20.09
CA GLY A 103 -7.02 -17.47 -18.91
C GLY A 103 -8.16 -16.57 -18.44
N ASP A 104 -8.56 -16.74 -17.18
CA ASP A 104 -9.61 -15.96 -16.53
C ASP A 104 -9.04 -15.22 -15.29
N GLY A 105 -9.46 -13.96 -15.09
CA GLY A 105 -9.15 -13.19 -13.88
C GLY A 105 -9.71 -13.82 -12.60
N LEU A 106 -10.77 -14.63 -12.71
CA LEU A 106 -11.26 -15.48 -11.62
C LEU A 106 -10.19 -16.49 -11.19
N ASP A 107 -9.56 -17.19 -12.14
CA ASP A 107 -8.49 -18.15 -11.85
C ASP A 107 -7.30 -17.47 -11.17
N LEU A 108 -6.94 -16.25 -11.58
CA LEU A 108 -5.90 -15.45 -10.91
C LEU A 108 -6.26 -15.22 -9.44
N THR A 109 -7.50 -14.82 -9.19
CA THR A 109 -8.01 -14.52 -7.86
C THR A 109 -8.01 -15.77 -6.99
N GLU A 110 -8.54 -16.88 -7.50
CA GLU A 110 -8.57 -18.16 -6.79
C GLU A 110 -7.16 -18.66 -6.46
N ARG A 111 -6.19 -18.53 -7.39
CA ARG A 111 -4.79 -18.89 -7.13
C ARG A 111 -4.18 -18.06 -6.00
N LEU A 112 -4.41 -16.75 -6.01
CA LEU A 112 -3.94 -15.86 -4.94
C LEU A 112 -4.54 -16.28 -3.59
N ARG A 113 -5.85 -16.52 -3.53
CA ARG A 113 -6.52 -16.95 -2.29
C ARG A 113 -6.09 -18.34 -1.83
N GLY A 114 -5.92 -19.29 -2.76
CA GLY A 114 -5.42 -20.64 -2.48
C GLY A 114 -4.00 -20.65 -1.94
N ALA A 115 -3.18 -19.67 -2.31
CA ALA A 115 -1.86 -19.44 -1.73
C ALA A 115 -1.88 -18.68 -0.38
N GLY A 116 -3.06 -18.36 0.16
CA GLY A 116 -3.22 -17.60 1.40
C GLY A 116 -2.93 -16.10 1.25
N SER A 117 -2.86 -15.57 0.03
CA SER A 117 -2.58 -14.17 -0.21
C SER A 117 -3.78 -13.29 0.13
N GLY A 118 -3.58 -12.34 1.05
CA GLY A 118 -4.52 -11.25 1.32
C GLY A 118 -4.35 -10.03 0.40
N LEU A 119 -3.69 -10.19 -0.74
CA LEU A 119 -3.53 -9.12 -1.74
C LEU A 119 -4.92 -8.70 -2.27
N PRO A 120 -5.30 -7.41 -2.22
CA PRO A 120 -6.59 -6.98 -2.73
C PRO A 120 -6.69 -7.20 -4.25
N VAL A 121 -7.84 -7.66 -4.70
CA VAL A 121 -8.15 -7.91 -6.11
C VAL A 121 -9.44 -7.16 -6.47
N VAL A 122 -9.33 -6.22 -7.40
CA VAL A 122 -10.44 -5.43 -7.93
C VAL A 122 -10.70 -5.84 -9.37
N PHE A 123 -11.94 -6.21 -9.69
CA PHE A 123 -12.32 -6.43 -11.07
C PHE A 123 -12.67 -5.10 -11.73
N HIS A 124 -12.08 -4.85 -12.91
CA HIS A 124 -12.48 -3.78 -13.81
C HIS A 124 -12.69 -4.41 -15.19
N THR A 125 -13.94 -4.77 -15.49
CA THR A 125 -14.24 -5.80 -16.51
C THR A 125 -15.25 -5.37 -17.54
N THR A 126 -15.12 -5.87 -18.77
CA THR A 126 -16.14 -5.76 -19.82
C THR A 126 -17.29 -6.75 -19.67
N CYS A 127 -17.21 -7.72 -18.77
CA CYS A 127 -18.28 -8.67 -18.49
C CYS A 127 -19.31 -8.00 -17.56
N PRO A 128 -20.56 -7.77 -17.95
CA PRO A 128 -21.56 -7.22 -17.05
C PRO A 128 -22.40 -8.31 -16.38
N GLY A 129 -23.11 -7.92 -15.33
CA GLY A 129 -24.24 -8.66 -14.76
C GLY A 129 -23.97 -9.40 -13.46
N ASP A 130 -25.04 -9.54 -12.67
CA ASP A 130 -25.03 -10.03 -11.29
C ASP A 130 -24.36 -11.41 -11.14
N GLU A 131 -24.52 -12.32 -12.10
CA GLU A 131 -23.89 -13.64 -12.04
C GLU A 131 -22.36 -13.55 -12.15
N ARG A 132 -21.85 -12.63 -12.98
CA ARG A 132 -20.40 -12.41 -13.16
C ARG A 132 -19.80 -11.72 -11.95
N GLU A 133 -20.50 -10.74 -11.42
CA GLU A 133 -20.13 -10.07 -10.18
C GLU A 133 -20.12 -11.04 -8.99
N ALA A 134 -21.16 -11.87 -8.85
CA ALA A 134 -21.25 -12.89 -7.81
C ALA A 134 -20.11 -13.93 -7.94
N ALA A 135 -19.75 -14.33 -9.16
CA ALA A 135 -18.62 -15.23 -9.38
C ALA A 135 -17.28 -14.59 -8.96
N ALA A 136 -17.06 -13.30 -9.27
CA ALA A 136 -15.86 -12.58 -8.85
C ALA A 136 -15.74 -12.50 -7.32
N PHE A 137 -16.82 -12.14 -6.62
CA PHE A 137 -16.83 -12.15 -5.16
C PHE A 137 -16.69 -13.56 -4.58
N GLY A 138 -17.29 -14.56 -5.22
CA GLY A 138 -17.14 -15.97 -4.84
C GLY A 138 -15.70 -16.48 -4.93
N ALA A 139 -14.95 -16.04 -5.95
CA ALA A 139 -13.52 -16.30 -6.10
C ALA A 139 -12.65 -15.54 -5.08
N GLY A 140 -13.23 -14.55 -4.38
CA GLY A 140 -12.56 -13.77 -3.34
C GLY A 140 -12.10 -12.38 -3.79
N ALA A 141 -12.71 -11.80 -4.82
CA ALA A 141 -12.50 -10.39 -5.17
C ALA A 141 -12.97 -9.44 -4.06
N ASP A 142 -12.37 -8.27 -3.98
CA ASP A 142 -12.65 -7.24 -2.97
C ASP A 142 -13.53 -6.10 -3.49
N ALA A 143 -13.61 -5.96 -4.82
CA ALA A 143 -14.51 -5.03 -5.51
C ALA A 143 -14.71 -5.45 -6.97
N TYR A 144 -15.82 -4.98 -7.55
CA TYR A 144 -16.20 -5.24 -8.94
C TYR A 144 -16.68 -3.95 -9.60
N PHE A 145 -16.14 -3.65 -10.77
CA PHE A 145 -16.51 -2.51 -11.58
C PHE A 145 -16.66 -2.94 -13.03
N GLU A 146 -17.85 -2.81 -13.59
CA GLU A 146 -18.03 -2.95 -15.03
C GLU A 146 -17.31 -1.80 -15.76
N LYS A 147 -16.90 -2.00 -17.01
CA LYS A 147 -16.36 -0.99 -17.93
C LYS A 147 -17.48 -0.31 -18.71
N GLY A 148 -17.28 0.95 -19.08
CA GLY A 148 -18.38 1.82 -19.53
C GLY A 148 -18.12 3.29 -19.26
N ALA A 149 -19.04 4.13 -19.76
CA ALA A 149 -18.80 5.56 -19.93
C ALA A 149 -19.26 6.45 -18.75
N ASP A 150 -19.59 5.85 -17.60
CA ASP A 150 -20.09 6.65 -16.47
C ASP A 150 -19.01 7.57 -15.90
N ARG A 151 -19.42 8.81 -15.62
CA ARG A 151 -18.55 9.82 -15.02
C ARG A 151 -18.18 9.41 -13.60
N GLY A 152 -16.93 9.65 -13.20
CA GLY A 152 -16.43 9.37 -11.85
C GLY A 152 -16.07 7.91 -11.57
N ARG A 153 -16.20 7.01 -12.56
CA ARG A 153 -15.90 5.58 -12.38
C ARG A 153 -14.45 5.33 -11.95
N TYR A 154 -13.50 6.00 -12.62
CA TYR A 154 -12.10 5.86 -12.27
C TYR A 154 -11.77 6.45 -10.89
N ASP A 155 -12.44 7.51 -10.46
CA ASP A 155 -12.32 8.02 -9.09
C ASP A 155 -12.76 6.96 -8.07
N ALA A 156 -13.92 6.33 -8.30
CA ALA A 156 -14.43 5.26 -7.44
C ALA A 156 -13.48 4.06 -7.37
N ILE A 157 -12.88 3.66 -8.50
CA ILE A 157 -11.86 2.60 -8.54
C ILE A 157 -10.64 2.99 -7.69
N LEU A 158 -10.10 4.20 -7.88
CA LEU A 158 -8.92 4.65 -7.15
C LEU A 158 -9.17 4.79 -5.64
N ASP A 159 -10.33 5.32 -5.25
CA ASP A 159 -10.70 5.43 -3.84
C ASP A 159 -10.88 4.06 -3.20
N ARG A 160 -11.47 3.10 -3.94
CA ARG A 160 -11.60 1.73 -3.46
C ARG A 160 -10.24 1.04 -3.30
N ILE A 161 -9.32 1.21 -4.25
CA ILE A 161 -7.95 0.69 -4.16
C ILE A 161 -7.24 1.22 -2.92
N ARG A 162 -7.33 2.54 -2.67
CA ARG A 162 -6.70 3.17 -1.49
C ARG A 162 -7.25 2.57 -0.20
N ALA A 163 -8.58 2.51 -0.06
CA ALA A 163 -9.23 1.96 1.12
C ALA A 163 -8.79 0.51 1.39
N LEU A 164 -8.81 -0.35 0.37
CA LEU A 164 -8.43 -1.77 0.51
C LEU A 164 -6.97 -1.96 0.94
N VAL A 165 -6.06 -1.17 0.37
CA VAL A 165 -4.63 -1.25 0.70
C VAL A 165 -4.36 -0.71 2.11
N GLU A 166 -5.02 0.37 2.50
CA GLU A 166 -4.91 0.94 3.85
C GLU A 166 -5.45 -0.02 4.91
N GLU A 167 -6.61 -0.64 4.68
CA GLU A 167 -7.17 -1.68 5.55
C GLU A 167 -6.21 -2.87 5.70
N ARG A 168 -5.61 -3.34 4.60
CA ARG A 168 -4.64 -4.45 4.63
C ARG A 168 -3.38 -4.08 5.42
N ARG A 169 -2.83 -2.89 5.19
CA ARG A 169 -1.65 -2.39 5.91
C ARG A 169 -1.93 -2.24 7.40
N GLY A 170 -3.13 -1.78 7.79
CA GLY A 170 -3.58 -1.72 9.17
C GLY A 170 -3.59 -3.10 9.84
N ARG A 171 -4.24 -4.09 9.21
CA ARG A 171 -4.28 -5.49 9.72
C ARG A 171 -2.89 -6.11 9.86
N ALA A 172 -1.98 -5.82 8.93
CA ALA A 172 -0.60 -6.30 8.98
C ALA A 172 0.24 -5.62 10.09
N GLY A 173 -0.03 -4.34 10.37
CA GLY A 173 0.58 -3.59 11.47
C GLY A 173 0.14 -4.12 12.83
N ASP A 174 -1.16 -4.38 13.00
CA ASP A 174 -1.74 -4.93 14.24
C ASP A 174 -1.22 -6.33 14.54
N ALA A 175 -1.07 -7.19 13.52
CA ALA A 175 -0.48 -8.52 13.68
C ALA A 175 1.00 -8.47 14.12
N ARG A 176 1.76 -7.44 13.70
CA ARG A 176 3.16 -7.22 14.14
C ARG A 176 3.24 -6.70 15.58
N GLY A 177 2.26 -5.91 16.04
CA GLY A 177 2.16 -5.43 17.42
C GLY A 177 1.76 -6.51 18.43
N ALA A 178 1.08 -7.58 17.99
CA ALA A 178 0.56 -8.64 18.85
C ALA A 178 1.60 -9.69 19.32
N THR A 179 2.92 -9.52 19.04
CA THR A 179 3.93 -10.58 19.33
C THR A 179 4.66 -10.44 20.68
N VAL A 180 4.32 -9.49 21.56
CA VAL A 180 4.94 -9.43 22.91
C VAL A 180 3.88 -9.34 24.01
N ALA A 181 3.40 -10.50 24.45
CA ALA A 181 2.93 -10.72 25.81
C ALA A 181 2.89 -12.22 26.10
N THR A 182 4.05 -12.87 26.17
CA THR A 182 4.14 -14.16 26.87
C THR A 182 3.88 -13.89 28.35
N PRO A 183 2.86 -14.47 28.99
CA PRO A 183 2.69 -14.32 30.43
C PRO A 183 3.90 -15.00 31.11
N ARG A 184 4.71 -14.21 31.82
CA ARG A 184 5.70 -14.78 32.74
C ARG A 184 4.95 -15.45 33.88
N THR A 185 4.82 -16.77 33.83
CA THR A 185 4.52 -17.57 35.02
C THR A 185 5.68 -17.41 36.01
N PRO A 186 5.43 -16.94 37.25
CA PRO A 186 6.46 -17.03 38.27
C PRO A 186 6.66 -18.49 38.65
N ASP A 187 7.93 -18.85 38.74
CA ASP A 187 8.47 -20.09 39.28
C ASP A 187 7.98 -20.31 40.72
N SER A 188 7.50 -21.51 41.01
CA SER A 188 7.24 -21.99 42.36
C SER A 188 7.63 -23.45 42.43
N THR A 189 8.91 -23.64 42.69
CA THR A 189 9.56 -24.85 43.18
C THR A 189 8.89 -25.33 44.47
N LEU A 190 8.45 -26.59 44.53
CA LEU A 190 8.97 -27.65 45.41
C LEU A 190 7.96 -28.77 45.71
N ALA A 191 8.48 -30.00 45.55
CA ALA A 191 8.30 -31.18 46.39
C ALA A 191 6.95 -31.93 46.38
N SER A 192 6.97 -33.19 45.92
CA SER A 192 7.27 -34.32 46.83
C SER A 192 7.14 -35.69 46.14
N LEU A 193 8.17 -36.48 46.39
CA LEU A 193 8.35 -37.93 46.35
C LEU A 193 7.10 -38.81 46.57
N ARG A 194 6.97 -39.90 45.79
CA ARG A 194 6.91 -41.33 46.22
C ARG A 194 6.50 -42.25 45.05
N SER A 195 7.36 -43.23 44.71
CA SER A 195 7.17 -44.69 44.91
C SER A 195 6.20 -45.32 43.91
N GLU A 196 6.70 -46.01 42.87
CA GLU A 196 6.85 -47.48 42.80
C GLU A 196 5.52 -48.25 42.97
N GLU A 197 4.98 -48.79 41.86
CA GLU A 197 4.85 -50.23 41.58
C GLU A 197 4.49 -50.45 40.09
#